data_AF-A0A2R6ILB6-F1
#
_entry.id   AF-A0A2R6ILB6-F1
#
_cell.length_a   1.000
_cell.length_b   1.000
_cell.length_c   1.000
_cell.angle_alpha   90.00
_cell.angle_beta   90.00
_cell.angle_gamma   90.00
#
_symmetry.space_group_name_H-M   'P 1'
#
loop_
_entity.id
_entity.type
_entity.pdbx_description
1 polymer ?
#
loop_
_entity_poly.entity_id
_entity_poly.type
_entity_poly.pdbx_seq_one_letter_code
_entity_poly.pdbx_strand_id
1 'polypeptide(L)'
;MLTTTARLARTGTRRVAATGRALAWRLVAVLLAARRRLTAVRVRAHLRRTERALRAADTDHLNAEQRRRREQALDALREYRRRGAVPTNEGTPERAPRFVGANGVPCAVAALALAHGERDLVERVAASENDLRAEDLCGGGEPAGGHRAALCEWLETTGLTRNEAARIQPAYPSEVLFATDCGPVSCVVARTLVSVVALGVFAASEVVGYRLAGGVFPENPFKRRGTLAYLTVVNCLLAPLAGLVLYALFP
;
A
#
# COMPACT_ATOMS: atom_id res chain seq x y z
N MET A 1 -0.41 62.59 -1.15
CA MET A 1 0.40 61.69 -0.29
C MET A 1 -0.42 60.46 0.14
N LEU A 2 -0.72 59.52 -0.76
CA LEU A 2 -1.58 58.35 -0.48
C LEU A 2 -1.11 57.06 -1.18
N THR A 3 0.21 56.83 -1.31
CA THR A 3 0.74 55.74 -2.15
C THR A 3 1.65 54.72 -1.44
N THR A 4 2.03 54.94 -0.17
CA THR A 4 3.02 54.06 0.50
C THR A 4 2.36 52.89 1.26
N THR A 5 1.21 53.10 1.89
CA THR A 5 0.54 52.08 2.73
C THR A 5 -0.11 50.95 1.91
N ALA A 6 -0.71 51.27 0.75
CA ALA A 6 -1.31 50.28 -0.13
C ALA A 6 -0.29 49.34 -0.82
N ARG A 7 0.96 49.79 -1.01
CA ARG A 7 2.05 48.96 -1.58
C ARG A 7 2.57 47.93 -0.58
N LEU A 8 2.69 48.31 0.70
CA LEU A 8 3.17 47.41 1.77
C LEU A 8 2.13 46.33 2.12
N ALA A 9 0.83 46.66 2.09
CA ALA A 9 -0.24 45.69 2.31
C ALA A 9 -0.31 44.61 1.21
N ARG A 10 -0.07 44.97 -0.06
CA ARG A 10 -0.03 44.02 -1.19
C ARG A 10 1.21 43.11 -1.20
N THR A 11 2.36 43.58 -0.71
CA THR A 11 3.57 42.74 -0.62
C THR A 11 3.51 41.77 0.55
N GLY A 12 2.91 42.17 1.68
CA GLY A 12 2.65 41.29 2.83
C GLY A 12 1.70 40.13 2.49
N THR A 13 0.55 40.42 1.86
CA THR A 13 -0.43 39.40 1.43
C THR A 13 0.14 38.43 0.38
N ARG A 14 0.95 38.91 -0.58
CA ARG A 14 1.64 38.04 -1.55
C ARG A 14 2.67 37.12 -0.90
N ARG A 15 3.44 37.60 0.09
CA ARG A 15 4.41 36.76 0.84
C ARG A 15 3.71 35.69 1.68
N VAL A 16 2.64 36.04 2.41
CA VAL A 16 1.87 35.10 3.23
C VAL A 16 1.20 34.01 2.37
N ALA A 17 0.65 34.38 1.22
CA ALA A 17 0.05 33.41 0.28
C ALA A 17 1.09 32.52 -0.43
N ALA A 18 2.34 32.97 -0.58
CA ALA A 18 3.45 32.18 -1.11
C ALA A 18 3.99 31.20 -0.05
N THR A 19 4.12 31.62 1.21
CA THR A 19 4.51 30.75 2.33
C THR A 19 3.45 29.71 2.65
N GLY A 20 2.15 30.05 2.57
CA GLY A 20 1.05 29.11 2.76
C GLY A 20 1.02 28.01 1.67
N ARG A 21 1.27 28.38 0.41
CA ARG A 21 1.41 27.41 -0.70
C ARG A 21 2.64 26.52 -0.53
N ALA A 22 3.78 27.07 -0.08
CA ALA A 22 4.98 26.28 0.20
C ALA A 22 4.78 25.29 1.36
N LEU A 23 4.05 25.69 2.41
CA LEU A 23 3.71 24.81 3.54
C LEU A 23 2.74 23.68 3.11
N ALA A 24 1.72 24.02 2.31
CA ALA A 24 0.78 23.04 1.75
C ALA A 24 1.49 22.02 0.85
N TRP A 25 2.39 22.46 -0.04
CA TRP A 25 3.19 21.57 -0.87
C TRP A 25 4.11 20.65 -0.07
N ARG A 26 4.73 21.16 1.00
CA ARG A 26 5.53 20.34 1.93
C ARG A 26 4.67 19.27 2.62
N LEU A 27 3.48 19.63 3.10
CA LEU A 27 2.55 18.68 3.71
C LEU A 27 2.11 17.60 2.70
N VAL A 28 1.75 18.00 1.47
CA VAL A 28 1.39 17.05 0.40
C VAL A 28 2.56 16.11 0.10
N ALA A 29 3.79 16.62 -0.02
CA ALA A 29 4.98 15.81 -0.25
C ALA A 29 5.22 14.80 0.88
N VAL A 30 5.07 15.21 2.15
CA VAL A 30 5.17 14.33 3.31
C VAL A 30 4.10 13.25 3.29
N LEU A 31 2.84 13.60 3.00
CA LEU A 31 1.73 12.65 2.90
C LEU A 31 1.93 11.64 1.77
N LEU A 32 2.40 12.09 0.60
CA LEU A 32 2.74 11.22 -0.52
C LEU A 32 3.89 10.27 -0.17
N ALA A 33 4.94 10.76 0.51
CA ALA A 33 6.04 9.92 0.98
C ALA A 33 5.57 8.88 2.01
N ALA A 34 4.72 9.27 2.97
CA ALA A 34 4.13 8.36 3.93
C ALA A 34 3.27 7.29 3.24
N ARG A 35 2.44 7.68 2.27
CA ARG A 35 1.63 6.75 1.46
C ARG A 35 2.50 5.77 0.69
N ARG A 36 3.57 6.24 0.02
CA ARG A 36 4.52 5.37 -0.69
C ARG A 36 5.17 4.35 0.25
N ARG A 37 5.58 4.77 1.45
CA ARG A 37 6.14 3.88 2.47
C ARG A 37 5.14 2.82 2.92
N LEU A 38 3.90 3.21 3.22
CA LEU A 38 2.83 2.28 3.60
C LEU A 38 2.53 1.27 2.48
N THR A 39 2.45 1.72 1.22
CA THR A 39 2.29 0.81 0.08
C THR A 39 3.44 -0.18 -0.01
N ALA A 40 4.69 0.28 0.11
CA ALA A 40 5.86 -0.59 0.08
C ALA A 40 5.83 -1.65 1.20
N VAL A 41 5.45 -1.27 2.43
CA VAL A 41 5.29 -2.22 3.55
C VAL A 41 4.23 -3.25 3.24
N ARG A 42 3.06 -2.84 2.74
CA ARG A 42 1.94 -3.74 2.39
C ARG A 42 2.34 -4.73 1.30
N VAL A 43 2.94 -4.24 0.21
CA VAL A 43 3.41 -5.08 -0.91
C VAL A 43 4.46 -6.08 -0.42
N ARG A 44 5.42 -5.67 0.39
CA ARG A 44 6.42 -6.60 0.95
C ARG A 44 5.78 -7.68 1.81
N ALA A 45 4.80 -7.33 2.64
CA ALA A 45 4.10 -8.28 3.49
C ALA A 45 3.27 -9.27 2.66
N HIS A 46 2.58 -8.79 1.63
CA HIS A 46 1.86 -9.61 0.65
C HIS A 46 2.80 -10.60 -0.05
N LEU A 47 3.86 -10.11 -0.68
CA LEU A 47 4.80 -10.96 -1.40
C LEU A 47 5.50 -11.98 -0.49
N ARG A 48 5.74 -11.65 0.79
CA ARG A 48 6.27 -12.62 1.76
C ARG A 48 5.31 -13.78 2.00
N ARG A 49 4.00 -13.49 2.08
CA ARG A 49 2.97 -14.53 2.24
C ARG A 49 2.82 -15.35 0.97
N THR A 50 2.77 -14.70 -0.18
CA THR A 50 2.75 -15.35 -1.49
C THR A 50 3.94 -16.28 -1.67
N GLU A 51 5.17 -15.81 -1.42
CA GLU A 51 6.38 -16.61 -1.50
C GLU A 51 6.28 -17.87 -0.61
N ARG A 52 5.85 -17.72 0.65
CA ARG A 52 5.67 -18.87 1.56
C ARG A 52 4.62 -19.86 1.07
N ALA A 53 3.47 -19.37 0.60
CA ALA A 53 2.40 -20.23 0.10
C ALA A 53 2.84 -20.99 -1.16
N LEU A 54 3.51 -20.33 -2.10
CA LEU A 54 3.97 -20.96 -3.35
C LEU A 54 5.10 -21.97 -3.11
N ARG A 55 5.96 -21.76 -2.11
CA ARG A 55 6.99 -22.74 -1.70
C ARG A 55 6.41 -23.96 -1.00
N ALA A 56 5.24 -23.82 -0.37
CA ALA A 56 4.53 -24.92 0.30
C ALA A 56 3.50 -25.61 -0.61
N ALA A 57 3.29 -25.10 -1.82
CA ALA A 57 2.31 -25.65 -2.75
C ALA A 57 2.75 -27.02 -3.28
N ASP A 58 1.78 -27.89 -3.53
CA ASP A 58 2.02 -29.13 -4.24
C ASP A 58 2.51 -28.83 -5.68
N THR A 59 3.58 -29.50 -6.07
CA THR A 59 4.24 -29.34 -7.37
C THR A 59 4.39 -30.68 -8.09
N ASP A 60 3.65 -31.72 -7.69
CA ASP A 60 3.77 -33.08 -8.24
C ASP A 60 3.49 -33.21 -9.74
N HIS A 61 2.68 -32.28 -10.26
CA HIS A 61 2.41 -32.16 -11.68
C HIS A 61 3.55 -31.51 -12.49
N LEU A 62 4.56 -30.90 -11.86
CA LEU A 62 5.66 -30.21 -12.53
C LEU A 62 6.83 -31.15 -12.81
N ASN A 63 7.41 -31.03 -14.01
CA ASN A 63 8.64 -31.70 -14.37
C ASN A 63 9.88 -31.07 -13.68
N ALA A 64 11.03 -31.73 -13.75
CA ALA A 64 12.25 -31.30 -13.05
C ALA A 64 12.75 -29.91 -13.51
N GLU A 65 12.58 -29.57 -14.79
CA GLU A 65 12.94 -28.25 -15.34
C GLU A 65 12.05 -27.15 -14.77
N GLN A 66 10.73 -27.37 -14.79
CA GLN A 66 9.74 -26.44 -14.25
C GLN A 66 9.94 -26.22 -12.76
N ARG A 67 10.21 -27.27 -11.98
CA ARG A 67 10.49 -27.11 -10.54
C ARG A 67 11.74 -26.27 -10.29
N ARG A 68 12.81 -26.47 -11.08
CA ARG A 68 14.03 -25.66 -10.95
C ARG A 68 13.76 -24.19 -11.30
N ARG A 69 13.07 -23.92 -12.42
CA ARG A 69 12.71 -22.55 -12.82
C ARG A 69 11.77 -21.89 -11.81
N ARG A 70 10.82 -22.64 -11.25
CA ARG A 70 9.92 -22.16 -10.19
C ARG A 70 10.70 -21.72 -8.96
N GLU A 71 11.65 -22.52 -8.50
CA GLU A 71 12.52 -22.15 -7.37
C GLU A 71 13.35 -20.88 -7.66
N GLN A 72 13.93 -20.78 -8.86
CA GLN A 72 14.65 -19.58 -9.30
C GLN A 72 13.74 -18.33 -9.32
N ALA A 73 12.51 -18.48 -9.80
CA ALA A 73 11.51 -17.41 -9.78
C ALA A 73 11.15 -17.01 -8.33
N LEU A 74 10.99 -17.95 -7.42
CA LEU A 74 10.70 -17.66 -6.01
C LEU A 74 11.89 -17.03 -5.26
N ASP A 75 13.12 -17.35 -5.65
CA ASP A 75 14.33 -16.66 -5.18
C ASP A 75 14.41 -15.23 -5.72
N ALA A 76 14.09 -15.02 -6.99
CA ALA A 76 14.01 -13.68 -7.58
C ALA A 76 12.88 -12.86 -6.92
N LEU A 77 11.76 -13.49 -6.56
CA LEU A 77 10.66 -12.86 -5.82
C LEU A 77 11.11 -12.41 -4.42
N ARG A 78 11.85 -13.26 -3.71
CA ARG A 78 12.44 -12.94 -2.41
C ARG A 78 13.36 -11.71 -2.52
N GLU A 79 14.20 -11.66 -3.54
CA GLU A 79 15.13 -10.55 -3.75
C GLU A 79 14.39 -9.26 -4.15
N TYR A 80 13.44 -9.33 -5.07
CA TYR A 80 12.56 -8.21 -5.41
C TYR A 80 11.87 -7.63 -4.16
N ARG A 81 11.31 -8.51 -3.33
CA ARG A 81 10.68 -8.14 -2.05
C ARG A 81 11.65 -7.46 -1.09
N ARG A 82 12.92 -7.90 -1.01
CA ARG A 82 13.94 -7.30 -0.13
C ARG A 82 14.31 -5.89 -0.55
N ARG A 83 14.45 -5.64 -1.86
CA ARG A 83 14.65 -4.29 -2.40
C ARG A 83 13.47 -3.38 -2.07
N GLY A 84 12.26 -3.94 -2.11
CA GLY A 84 11.06 -3.26 -1.63
C GLY A 84 10.67 -2.05 -2.47
N ALA A 85 11.09 -2.04 -3.74
CA ALA A 85 10.64 -1.13 -4.77
C ALA A 85 9.25 -1.57 -5.25
N VAL A 86 8.38 -0.61 -5.54
CA VAL A 86 7.01 -0.85 -6.01
C VAL A 86 6.75 0.09 -7.21
N PRO A 87 6.11 -0.39 -8.29
CA PRO A 87 5.72 0.46 -9.40
C PRO A 87 4.80 1.59 -8.93
N THR A 88 4.99 2.79 -9.48
CA THR A 88 4.07 3.91 -9.28
C THR A 88 3.22 4.15 -10.53
N ASN A 89 1.98 4.62 -10.31
CA ASN A 89 1.07 5.02 -11.39
C ASN A 89 0.91 6.56 -11.38
N GLU A 90 2.04 7.27 -11.38
CA GLU A 90 2.04 8.73 -11.45
C GLU A 90 1.73 9.15 -12.90
N GLY A 91 0.60 9.81 -13.13
CA GLY A 91 0.26 10.37 -14.45
C GLY A 91 -1.08 9.92 -15.04
N THR A 92 -1.76 8.93 -14.48
CA THR A 92 -3.14 8.58 -14.87
C THR A 92 -4.10 8.79 -13.70
N PRO A 93 -5.30 9.37 -13.95
CA PRO A 93 -6.33 9.54 -12.93
C PRO A 93 -6.91 8.19 -12.48
N GLU A 94 -6.86 7.19 -13.37
CA GLU A 94 -7.31 5.83 -13.09
C GLU A 94 -6.20 4.99 -12.45
N ARG A 95 -6.59 4.33 -11.36
CA ARG A 95 -5.74 3.45 -10.56
C ARG A 95 -5.60 2.08 -11.25
N ALA A 96 -5.02 2.06 -12.44
CA ALA A 96 -4.75 0.82 -13.17
C ALA A 96 -3.49 0.11 -12.63
N PRO A 97 -3.44 -1.22 -12.66
CA PRO A 97 -2.18 -1.96 -12.51
C PRO A 97 -1.18 -1.48 -13.57
N ARG A 98 0.11 -1.62 -13.26
CA ARG A 98 1.20 -1.26 -14.19
C ARG A 98 2.19 -2.40 -14.25
N PHE A 99 2.48 -2.91 -15.44
CA PHE A 99 3.50 -3.92 -15.68
C PHE A 99 4.89 -3.32 -15.44
N VAL A 100 5.10 -2.07 -15.89
CA VAL A 100 6.22 -1.20 -15.52
C VAL A 100 5.67 0.17 -15.09
N GLY A 101 5.98 0.57 -13.86
CA GLY A 101 5.54 1.83 -13.27
C GLY A 101 6.21 3.06 -13.91
N ALA A 102 5.63 4.24 -13.70
CA ALA A 102 6.16 5.52 -14.19
C ALA A 102 7.56 5.83 -13.63
N ASN A 103 7.91 5.27 -12.48
CA ASN A 103 9.24 5.31 -11.88
C ASN A 103 10.24 4.28 -12.47
N GLY A 104 9.89 3.59 -13.56
CA GLY A 104 10.71 2.56 -14.19
C GLY A 104 10.81 1.25 -13.40
N VAL A 105 10.07 1.12 -12.30
CA VAL A 105 10.08 -0.10 -11.48
C VAL A 105 9.12 -1.12 -12.10
N PRO A 106 9.58 -2.33 -12.44
CA PRO A 106 8.70 -3.40 -12.92
C PRO A 106 7.78 -3.89 -11.79
N CYS A 107 6.61 -4.41 -12.13
CA CYS A 107 5.80 -5.16 -11.18
C CYS A 107 6.51 -6.47 -10.77
N ALA A 108 6.00 -7.15 -9.75
CA ALA A 108 6.63 -8.36 -9.25
C ALA A 108 6.75 -9.44 -10.34
N VAL A 109 5.71 -9.70 -11.14
CA VAL A 109 5.73 -10.68 -12.24
C VAL A 109 6.77 -10.29 -13.31
N ALA A 110 6.76 -9.02 -13.74
CA ALA A 110 7.74 -8.50 -14.69
C ALA A 110 9.17 -8.63 -14.14
N ALA A 111 9.39 -8.42 -12.84
CA ALA A 111 10.70 -8.58 -12.22
C ALA A 111 11.19 -10.05 -12.23
N LEU A 112 10.28 -11.03 -12.11
CA LEU A 112 10.63 -12.44 -12.25
C LEU A 112 11.02 -12.77 -13.70
N ALA A 113 10.24 -12.29 -14.67
CA ALA A 113 10.54 -12.45 -16.09
C ALA A 113 11.91 -11.85 -16.43
N LEU A 114 12.20 -10.63 -15.96
CA LEU A 114 13.52 -10.01 -16.12
C LEU A 114 14.66 -10.83 -15.50
N ALA A 115 14.43 -11.45 -14.34
CA ALA A 115 15.43 -12.30 -13.70
C ALA A 115 15.71 -13.58 -14.50
N HIS A 116 14.77 -14.04 -15.33
CA HIS A 116 14.92 -15.16 -16.25
C HIS A 116 15.40 -14.74 -17.66
N GLY A 117 15.72 -13.46 -17.86
CA GLY A 117 16.24 -12.96 -19.15
C GLY A 117 15.16 -12.51 -20.14
N GLU A 118 13.89 -12.47 -19.74
CA GLU A 118 12.75 -12.13 -20.61
C GLU A 118 12.57 -10.61 -20.80
N ARG A 119 13.66 -9.90 -21.09
CA ARG A 119 13.65 -8.43 -21.26
C ARG A 119 12.72 -8.00 -22.38
N ASP A 120 12.86 -8.60 -23.56
CA ASP A 120 12.08 -8.21 -24.73
C ASP A 120 10.58 -8.46 -24.54
N LEU A 121 10.23 -9.53 -23.82
CA LEU A 121 8.84 -9.81 -23.46
C LEU A 121 8.28 -8.71 -22.55
N VAL A 122 9.02 -8.35 -21.50
CA VAL A 122 8.60 -7.31 -20.55
C VAL A 122 8.46 -5.95 -21.24
N GLU A 123 9.39 -5.61 -22.13
CA GLU A 123 9.34 -4.37 -22.91
C GLU A 123 8.14 -4.35 -23.87
N ARG A 124 7.87 -5.46 -24.56
CA ARG A 124 6.67 -5.59 -25.43
C ARG A 124 5.38 -5.45 -24.64
N VAL A 125 5.24 -6.14 -23.50
CA VAL A 125 4.04 -6.02 -22.65
C VAL A 125 3.89 -4.57 -22.16
N ALA A 126 4.96 -3.94 -21.67
CA ALA A 126 4.90 -2.57 -21.17
C ALA A 126 4.58 -1.53 -22.27
N ALA A 127 4.94 -1.80 -23.53
CA ALA A 127 4.66 -0.93 -24.66
C ALA A 127 3.24 -1.12 -25.23
N SER A 128 2.77 -2.36 -25.28
CA SER A 128 1.48 -2.71 -25.91
C SER A 128 0.31 -2.70 -24.93
N GLU A 129 0.53 -3.06 -23.67
CA GLU A 129 -0.53 -3.29 -22.69
C GLU A 129 0.02 -3.19 -21.25
N ASN A 130 0.43 -1.98 -20.87
CA ASN A 130 1.07 -1.76 -19.57
C ASN A 130 0.13 -1.98 -18.38
N ASP A 131 -1.18 -2.05 -18.59
CA ASP A 131 -2.20 -2.32 -17.60
C ASP A 131 -2.62 -3.81 -17.52
N LEU A 132 -1.90 -4.69 -18.21
CA LEU A 132 -2.16 -6.13 -18.20
C LEU A 132 -2.10 -6.72 -16.78
N ARG A 133 -3.17 -7.45 -16.42
CA ARG A 133 -3.22 -8.28 -15.21
C ARG A 133 -2.95 -9.74 -15.56
N ALA A 134 -2.27 -10.44 -14.66
CA ALA A 134 -2.03 -11.85 -14.80
C ALA A 134 -3.31 -12.69 -14.69
N GLU A 135 -4.37 -12.19 -14.06
CA GLU A 135 -5.68 -12.86 -14.01
C GLU A 135 -6.39 -12.89 -15.37
N ASP A 136 -6.14 -11.88 -16.21
CA ASP A 136 -6.70 -11.75 -17.56
C ASP A 136 -5.89 -12.54 -18.61
N LEU A 137 -4.78 -13.15 -18.19
CA LEU A 137 -3.99 -14.04 -19.05
C LEU A 137 -4.68 -15.40 -19.20
N CYS A 138 -4.36 -16.10 -20.29
CA CYS A 138 -4.61 -17.53 -20.45
C CYS A 138 -6.07 -17.99 -20.21
N GLY A 139 -7.07 -17.14 -20.50
CA GLY A 139 -8.50 -17.44 -20.34
C GLY A 139 -9.37 -16.69 -21.36
N GLY A 140 -9.91 -17.43 -22.33
CA GLY A 140 -10.78 -16.91 -23.38
C GLY A 140 -10.43 -17.54 -24.72
N GLY A 141 -11.42 -18.09 -25.43
CA GLY A 141 -11.27 -18.99 -26.59
C GLY A 141 -10.64 -18.42 -27.87
N GLU A 142 -9.96 -17.27 -27.80
CA GLU A 142 -9.16 -16.73 -28.90
C GLU A 142 -7.68 -17.08 -28.64
N PRO A 143 -6.96 -17.66 -29.63
CA PRO A 143 -5.53 -17.88 -29.49
C PRO A 143 -4.86 -16.51 -29.26
N ALA A 144 -4.32 -16.31 -28.06
CA ALA A 144 -3.56 -15.12 -27.76
C ALA A 144 -2.39 -15.04 -28.76
N GLY A 145 -2.46 -14.15 -29.74
CA GLY A 145 -1.29 -13.78 -30.53
C GLY A 145 -0.41 -12.82 -29.72
N GLY A 146 0.87 -12.72 -30.06
CA GLY A 146 1.74 -11.65 -29.55
C GLY A 146 2.17 -11.81 -28.09
N HIS A 147 2.22 -10.68 -27.36
CA HIS A 147 2.84 -10.62 -26.03
C HIS A 147 2.09 -11.39 -24.94
N ARG A 148 0.75 -11.52 -25.04
CA ARG A 148 -0.05 -12.28 -24.07
C ARG A 148 0.25 -13.78 -24.12
N ALA A 149 0.37 -14.38 -25.32
CA ALA A 149 0.76 -15.79 -25.44
C ALA A 149 2.18 -16.04 -24.93
N ALA A 150 3.13 -15.20 -25.32
CA ALA A 150 4.51 -15.33 -24.86
C ALA A 150 4.61 -15.24 -23.32
N LEU A 151 3.77 -14.41 -22.68
CA LEU A 151 3.70 -14.35 -21.22
C LEU A 151 3.04 -15.60 -20.60
N CYS A 152 1.99 -16.15 -21.23
CA CYS A 152 1.41 -17.44 -20.80
C CYS A 152 2.41 -18.59 -20.93
N GLU A 153 3.11 -18.70 -22.06
CA GLU A 153 4.15 -19.70 -22.29
C GLU A 153 5.30 -19.57 -21.28
N TRP A 154 5.73 -18.34 -20.99
CA TRP A 154 6.73 -18.11 -19.95
C TRP A 154 6.26 -18.57 -18.56
N LEU A 155 4.99 -18.36 -18.20
CA LEU A 155 4.43 -18.85 -16.94
C LEU A 155 4.45 -20.38 -16.88
N GLU A 156 4.00 -21.05 -17.94
CA GLU A 156 3.97 -22.52 -18.04
C GLU A 156 5.38 -23.13 -17.97
N THR A 157 6.34 -22.57 -18.69
CA THR A 157 7.74 -23.03 -18.66
C THR A 157 8.41 -22.75 -17.33
N THR A 158 8.00 -21.69 -16.61
CA THR A 158 8.48 -21.38 -15.26
C THR A 158 7.83 -22.26 -14.19
N GLY A 159 6.75 -22.99 -14.52
CA GLY A 159 5.99 -23.79 -13.55
C GLY A 159 5.16 -22.93 -12.60
N LEU A 160 4.68 -21.78 -13.08
CA LEU A 160 3.73 -20.91 -12.36
C LEU A 160 2.37 -20.98 -13.04
N THR A 161 1.32 -21.19 -12.25
CA THR A 161 -0.04 -21.08 -12.77
C THR A 161 -0.46 -19.63 -12.93
N ARG A 162 -1.48 -19.37 -13.75
CA ARG A 162 -2.12 -18.05 -13.84
C ARG A 162 -2.54 -17.50 -12.47
N ASN A 163 -3.15 -18.34 -11.64
CA ASN A 163 -3.63 -17.93 -10.31
C ASN A 163 -2.48 -17.55 -9.38
N GLU A 164 -1.34 -18.24 -9.49
CA GLU A 164 -0.13 -17.88 -8.76
C GLU A 164 0.49 -16.59 -9.26
N ALA A 165 0.53 -16.38 -10.57
CA ALA A 165 0.99 -15.13 -11.18
C ALA A 165 0.11 -13.94 -10.75
N ALA A 166 -1.22 -14.11 -10.75
CA ALA A 166 -2.17 -13.14 -10.22
C ALA A 166 -1.94 -12.87 -8.73
N ARG A 167 -1.64 -13.92 -7.94
CA ARG A 167 -1.27 -13.74 -6.52
C ARG A 167 0.08 -13.01 -6.35
N ILE A 168 1.02 -13.16 -7.29
CA ILE A 168 2.30 -12.43 -7.29
C ILE A 168 2.12 -10.98 -7.72
N GLN A 169 1.21 -10.68 -8.64
CA GLN A 169 0.85 -9.32 -9.06
C GLN A 169 -0.34 -8.82 -8.23
N PRO A 170 -0.13 -8.29 -7.00
CA PRO A 170 -1.24 -7.70 -6.28
C PRO A 170 -1.84 -6.56 -7.11
N ALA A 171 -3.13 -6.31 -6.96
CA ALA A 171 -3.74 -5.10 -7.45
C ALA A 171 -3.12 -3.89 -6.70
N TYR A 172 -2.14 -3.25 -7.34
CA TYR A 172 -1.56 -2.00 -6.90
C TYR A 172 -2.65 -0.89 -7.02
N PRO A 173 -2.61 0.16 -6.20
CA PRO A 173 -3.73 0.63 -5.39
C PRO A 173 -4.90 1.26 -6.19
N SER A 174 -5.76 0.45 -6.80
CA SER A 174 -7.23 0.62 -6.89
C SER A 174 -7.93 -0.37 -5.99
N GLU A 175 -7.39 -1.58 -5.94
CA GLU A 175 -7.97 -2.69 -5.21
C GLU A 175 -6.90 -3.30 -4.34
N VAL A 176 -6.64 -2.63 -3.21
CA VAL A 176 -6.47 -3.45 -2.02
C VAL A 176 -7.86 -4.00 -1.70
N LEU A 177 -8.38 -4.87 -2.57
CA LEU A 177 -9.21 -5.97 -2.12
C LEU A 177 -8.24 -6.70 -1.20
N PHE A 178 -8.32 -6.35 0.07
CA PHE A 178 -8.17 -7.35 1.09
C PHE A 178 -9.04 -8.50 0.57
N ALA A 179 -8.40 -9.53 0.01
CA ALA A 179 -8.86 -10.85 0.40
C ALA A 179 -8.86 -10.75 1.92
N THR A 180 -10.03 -10.54 2.49
CA THR A 180 -10.33 -10.59 3.91
C THR A 180 -10.11 -12.01 4.42
N ASP A 181 -9.05 -12.66 3.96
CA ASP A 181 -8.45 -13.82 4.57
C ASP A 181 -7.45 -13.24 5.56
N CYS A 182 -8.00 -12.82 6.69
CA CYS A 182 -7.26 -12.46 7.89
C CYS A 182 -6.20 -13.53 8.11
N GLY A 183 -4.92 -13.20 7.84
CA GLY A 183 -3.89 -14.17 7.42
C GLY A 183 -3.91 -15.54 8.12
N PRO A 184 -3.05 -15.81 9.12
CA PRO A 184 -3.11 -17.04 9.92
C PRO A 184 -4.08 -16.94 11.13
N VAL A 185 -4.78 -15.81 11.30
CA VAL A 185 -5.63 -15.52 12.46
C VAL A 185 -7.05 -15.22 12.00
N SER A 186 -8.06 -15.81 12.63
CA SER A 186 -9.44 -15.56 12.23
C SER A 186 -9.78 -14.05 12.30
N CYS A 187 -10.64 -13.59 11.40
CA CYS A 187 -11.04 -12.18 11.36
C CYS A 187 -11.66 -11.69 12.67
N VAL A 188 -12.26 -12.61 13.43
CA VAL A 188 -12.74 -12.35 14.77
C VAL A 188 -11.59 -11.96 15.69
N VAL A 189 -10.49 -12.72 15.72
CA VAL A 189 -9.34 -12.43 16.59
C VAL A 189 -8.67 -11.11 16.23
N ALA A 190 -8.48 -10.83 14.94
CA ALA A 190 -7.89 -9.57 14.49
C ALA A 190 -8.77 -8.36 14.88
N ARG A 191 -10.09 -8.47 14.68
CA ARG A 191 -11.06 -7.43 15.07
C ARG A 191 -11.08 -7.24 16.59
N THR A 192 -11.12 -8.32 17.36
CA THR A 192 -11.13 -8.26 18.82
C THR A 192 -9.85 -7.61 19.34
N LEU A 193 -8.67 -7.99 18.82
CA LEU A 193 -7.40 -7.44 19.27
C LEU A 193 -7.29 -5.94 18.98
N VAL A 194 -7.69 -5.50 17.79
CA VAL A 194 -7.71 -4.07 17.45
C VAL A 194 -8.71 -3.30 18.32
N SER A 195 -9.91 -3.82 18.51
CA SER A 195 -10.93 -3.19 19.36
C SER A 195 -10.46 -3.08 20.81
N VAL A 196 -9.80 -4.11 21.35
CA VAL A 196 -9.24 -4.09 22.71
C VAL A 196 -8.15 -3.03 22.84
N VAL A 197 -7.24 -2.92 21.86
CA VAL A 197 -6.19 -1.88 21.89
C VAL A 197 -6.80 -0.48 21.79
N ALA A 198 -7.78 -0.27 20.92
CA ALA A 198 -8.45 1.02 20.78
C ALA A 198 -9.18 1.44 22.07
N LEU A 199 -9.87 0.50 22.72
CA LEU A 199 -10.51 0.71 24.02
C LEU A 199 -9.48 0.99 25.12
N GLY A 200 -8.35 0.28 25.12
CA GLY A 200 -7.26 0.51 26.07
C GLY A 200 -6.63 1.89 25.93
N VAL A 201 -6.40 2.34 24.69
CA VAL A 201 -5.89 3.70 24.41
C VAL A 201 -6.90 4.76 24.86
N PHE A 202 -8.18 4.57 24.56
CA PHE A 202 -9.26 5.46 25.00
C PHE A 202 -9.33 5.56 26.54
N ALA A 203 -9.30 4.42 27.24
CA ALA A 203 -9.34 4.40 28.69
C ALA A 203 -8.11 5.09 29.31
N ALA A 204 -6.92 4.84 28.78
CA ALA A 204 -5.70 5.47 29.25
C ALA A 204 -5.71 6.99 29.02
N SER A 205 -6.19 7.45 27.87
CA SER A 205 -6.26 8.89 27.58
C SER A 205 -7.33 9.61 28.40
N GLU A 206 -8.46 8.97 28.73
CA GLU A 206 -9.42 9.50 29.70
C GLU A 206 -8.82 9.64 31.10
N VAL A 207 -8.09 8.64 31.59
CA VAL A 207 -7.43 8.70 32.91
C VAL A 207 -6.40 9.83 32.97
N VAL A 208 -5.58 9.96 31.92
CA VAL A 208 -4.60 11.06 31.82
C VAL A 208 -5.31 12.41 31.72
N GLY A 209 -6.35 12.51 30.89
CA GLY A 209 -7.15 13.72 30.73
C GLY A 209 -7.81 14.16 32.04
N TYR A 210 -8.34 13.21 32.82
CA TYR A 210 -8.92 13.46 34.14
C TYR A 210 -7.88 14.02 35.12
N ARG A 211 -6.69 13.42 35.19
CA ARG A 211 -5.61 13.90 36.06
C ARG A 211 -5.10 15.28 35.65
N LEU A 212 -4.94 15.53 34.36
CA LEU A 212 -4.53 16.83 33.83
C LEU A 212 -5.58 17.91 34.10
N ALA A 213 -6.86 17.65 33.81
CA ALA A 213 -7.94 18.59 34.08
C ALA A 213 -8.08 18.89 35.59
N GLY A 214 -7.86 17.88 36.44
CA GLY A 214 -7.82 18.05 37.89
C GLY A 214 -6.66 18.93 38.38
N GLY A 215 -5.47 18.77 37.79
CA GLY A 215 -4.29 19.58 38.13
C GLY A 215 -4.34 21.02 37.60
N VAL A 216 -4.92 21.22 36.41
CA VAL A 216 -5.02 22.55 35.77
C VAL A 216 -6.16 23.38 36.36
N PHE A 217 -7.25 22.75 36.79
CA PHE A 217 -8.42 23.43 37.37
C PHE A 217 -8.82 22.83 38.74
N PRO A 218 -7.99 23.02 39.79
CA PRO A 218 -8.24 22.43 41.10
C PRO A 218 -9.53 22.95 41.75
N GLU A 219 -9.76 24.27 41.69
CA GLU A 219 -10.88 24.94 42.37
C GLU A 219 -12.07 25.30 41.46
N ASN A 220 -11.97 25.04 40.15
CA ASN A 220 -13.04 25.39 39.20
C ASN A 220 -13.71 24.13 38.62
N PRO A 221 -14.81 23.64 39.23
CA PRO A 221 -15.46 22.41 38.80
C PRO A 221 -16.09 22.52 37.41
N PHE A 222 -16.49 23.72 36.98
CA PHE A 222 -17.11 23.95 35.68
C PHE A 222 -16.07 23.82 34.55
N LYS A 223 -14.92 24.49 34.68
CA LYS A 223 -13.81 24.38 33.70
C LYS A 223 -13.28 22.95 33.64
N ARG A 224 -13.13 22.29 34.79
CA ARG A 224 -12.71 20.88 34.86
C ARG A 224 -13.65 19.96 34.09
N ARG A 225 -14.97 20.08 34.28
CA ARG A 225 -15.98 19.30 33.54
C ARG A 225 -15.98 19.61 32.04
N GLY A 226 -15.86 20.89 31.68
CA GLY A 226 -15.81 21.31 30.28
C GLY A 226 -14.58 20.79 29.54
N THR A 227 -13.40 20.87 30.16
CA THR A 227 -12.15 20.33 29.60
C THR A 227 -12.19 18.82 29.48
N LEU A 228 -12.74 18.11 30.49
CA LEU A 228 -12.93 16.66 30.40
C LEU A 228 -13.83 16.30 29.22
N ALA A 229 -15.01 16.92 29.11
CA ALA A 229 -15.95 16.66 28.03
C ALA A 229 -15.34 16.90 26.64
N TYR A 230 -14.55 17.96 26.49
CA TYR A 230 -13.81 18.25 25.26
C TYR A 230 -12.80 17.14 24.93
N LEU A 231 -11.99 16.71 25.92
CA LEU A 231 -11.01 15.64 25.74
C LEU A 231 -11.68 14.31 25.39
N THR A 232 -12.83 13.99 26.01
CA THR A 232 -13.62 12.80 25.69
C THR A 232 -14.13 12.81 24.26
N VAL A 233 -14.66 13.94 23.78
CA VAL A 233 -15.09 14.07 22.37
C VAL A 233 -13.91 13.87 21.41
N VAL A 234 -12.76 14.48 21.71
CA VAL A 234 -11.54 14.31 20.90
C VAL A 234 -11.06 12.84 20.91
N ASN A 235 -11.09 12.18 22.06
CA ASN A 235 -10.75 10.75 22.19
C ASN A 235 -11.69 9.84 21.39
N CYS A 236 -12.99 10.12 21.42
CA CYS A 236 -13.99 9.38 20.63
C CYS A 236 -13.71 9.46 19.12
N LEU A 237 -13.05 10.52 18.65
CA LEU A 237 -12.66 10.67 17.24
C LEU A 237 -11.30 10.04 16.95
N LEU A 238 -10.32 10.19 17.85
CA LEU A 238 -8.94 9.75 17.62
C LEU A 238 -8.72 8.25 17.89
N ALA A 239 -9.39 7.67 18.89
CA ALA A 239 -9.19 6.26 19.24
C ALA A 239 -9.65 5.28 18.12
N PRO A 240 -10.78 5.50 17.42
CA PRO A 240 -11.15 4.69 16.26
C PRO A 240 -10.16 4.86 15.09
N LEU A 241 -9.61 6.06 14.89
CA LEU A 241 -8.59 6.30 13.86
C LEU A 241 -7.28 5.56 14.18
N ALA A 242 -6.85 5.56 15.45
CA ALA A 242 -5.71 4.77 15.89
C ALA A 242 -5.96 3.26 15.72
N GLY A 243 -7.17 2.80 16.05
CA GLY A 243 -7.60 1.43 15.80
C GLY A 243 -7.58 1.06 14.31
N LEU A 244 -8.07 1.94 13.43
CA LEU A 244 -8.00 1.76 11.97
C LEU A 244 -6.57 1.71 11.45
N VAL A 245 -5.68 2.56 11.97
CA VAL A 245 -4.26 2.55 11.61
C VAL A 245 -3.61 1.23 12.06
N LEU A 246 -3.87 0.77 13.28
CA LEU A 246 -3.39 -0.51 13.80
C LEU A 246 -3.95 -1.71 13.02
N TYR A 247 -5.24 -1.68 12.68
CA TYR A 247 -5.87 -2.67 11.83
C TYR A 247 -5.24 -2.71 10.44
N ALA A 248 -4.94 -1.55 9.86
CA ALA A 248 -4.26 -1.44 8.58
C ALA A 248 -2.79 -1.88 8.61
N LEU A 249 -2.23 -2.13 9.80
CA LEU A 249 -0.91 -2.71 10.03
C LEU A 249 -0.97 -4.23 10.30
N PHE A 250 -2.16 -4.79 10.56
CA PHE A 250 -2.38 -6.23 10.66
C PHE A 250 -2.47 -6.86 9.24
N PRO A 251 -1.81 -8.00 8.99
CA PRO A 251 -1.66 -8.60 7.66
C PRO A 251 -2.93 -9.25 7.11
#